data_AF-A0A645IS33-F1
#
_entry.id   AF-A0A645IS33-F1
#
_cell.length_a   1.000
_cell.length_b   1.000
_cell.length_c   1.000
_cell.angle_alpha   90.00
_cell.angle_beta   90.00
_cell.angle_gamma   90.00
#
_symmetry.space_group_name_H-M   'P 1'
#
loop_
_entity.id
_entity.type
_entity.pdbx_description
1 polymer ?
#
loop_
_entity_poly.entity_id
_entity_poly.type
_entity_poly.pdbx_seq_one_letter_code
_entity_poly.pdbx_strand_id
1 'polypeptide(L)'
;MLGAGHILVQRYGDILDGKRTWQRELSFSNVVPTLPDAVAGDITAAMPYRAMTNIINFIQAVDQVVPGFAAAETLLYSPELKFYSNRVKMDDTFTTNIAGFYSLGDSSGWTRGLMMASIMGVLMGRRLATEEK
;
A
#
# COMPACT_ATOMS: atom_id res chain seq x y z
N MET A 1 -19.49 -6.26 -1.21
CA MET A 1 -18.11 -5.86 -1.60
C MET A 1 -17.78 -6.51 -2.93
N LEU A 2 -17.10 -5.81 -3.85
CA LEU A 2 -16.87 -6.24 -5.24
C LEU A 2 -16.05 -7.55 -5.40
N GLY A 3 -15.16 -7.87 -4.45
CA GLY A 3 -14.40 -9.13 -4.42
C GLY A 3 -15.02 -10.24 -3.58
N ALA A 4 -16.24 -10.07 -3.04
CA ALA A 4 -16.88 -11.04 -2.14
C ALA A 4 -16.01 -11.51 -0.94
N GLY A 5 -15.10 -10.67 -0.47
CA GLY A 5 -14.15 -10.99 0.61
C GLY A 5 -12.72 -11.28 0.12
N HIS A 6 -12.53 -11.44 -1.19
CA HIS A 6 -11.25 -11.69 -1.83
C HIS A 6 -10.64 -10.42 -2.42
N ILE A 7 -9.33 -10.44 -2.66
CA ILE A 7 -8.60 -9.37 -3.36
C ILE A 7 -8.81 -9.50 -4.86
N LEU A 8 -9.11 -8.41 -5.54
CA LEU A 8 -9.25 -8.44 -7.00
C LEU A 8 -7.89 -8.30 -7.68
N VAL A 9 -7.70 -9.04 -8.76
CA VAL A 9 -6.59 -8.87 -9.69
C VAL A 9 -7.12 -8.67 -11.10
N GLN A 10 -6.53 -7.73 -11.84
CA GLN A 10 -6.88 -7.44 -13.23
C GLN A 10 -5.61 -7.22 -14.04
N ARG A 11 -5.59 -7.72 -15.28
CA ARG A 11 -4.50 -7.48 -16.22
C ARG A 11 -4.54 -6.03 -16.70
N TYR A 12 -3.37 -5.41 -16.83
CA TYR A 12 -3.24 -4.03 -17.26
C TYR A 12 -3.84 -3.80 -18.66
N GLY A 13 -3.61 -4.72 -19.59
CA GLY A 13 -4.23 -4.65 -20.92
C GLY A 13 -5.75 -4.66 -20.86
N ASP A 14 -6.34 -5.47 -19.98
CA ASP A 14 -7.80 -5.53 -19.82
C ASP A 14 -8.36 -4.20 -19.27
N ILE A 15 -7.60 -3.50 -18.42
CA ILE A 15 -7.96 -2.14 -17.93
C ILE A 15 -7.97 -1.15 -19.09
N LEU A 16 -6.97 -1.18 -19.98
CA LEU A 16 -6.91 -0.29 -21.14
C LEU A 16 -8.06 -0.56 -22.14
N ASP A 17 -8.43 -1.84 -22.30
CA ASP A 17 -9.55 -2.27 -23.14
C ASP A 17 -10.92 -1.96 -22.50
N GLY A 18 -10.95 -1.44 -21.27
CA GLY A 18 -12.20 -1.20 -20.52
C GLY A 18 -12.97 -2.49 -20.20
N LYS A 19 -12.26 -3.62 -20.08
CA LYS A 19 -12.86 -4.93 -19.83
C LYS A 19 -12.39 -5.55 -18.52
N ARG A 20 -13.26 -6.35 -17.92
CA ARG A 20 -12.92 -7.24 -16.80
C ARG A 20 -11.91 -8.31 -17.23
N THR A 21 -11.01 -8.71 -16.32
CA THR A 21 -10.26 -9.97 -16.46
C THR A 21 -11.12 -11.15 -15.98
N TRP A 22 -11.21 -12.20 -16.80
CA TRP A 22 -11.88 -13.45 -16.42
C TRP A 22 -10.88 -14.47 -15.88
N GLN A 23 -11.31 -15.32 -14.93
CA GLN A 23 -10.43 -16.33 -14.32
C GLN A 23 -9.79 -17.26 -15.36
N ARG A 24 -10.56 -17.63 -16.39
CA ARG A 24 -10.07 -18.42 -17.53
C ARG A 24 -8.94 -17.70 -18.28
N GLU A 25 -9.09 -16.41 -18.55
CA GLU A 25 -8.05 -15.64 -19.25
C GLU A 25 -6.80 -15.51 -18.38
N LEU A 26 -6.98 -15.26 -17.08
CA LEU A 26 -5.90 -15.17 -16.11
C LEU A 26 -5.12 -16.49 -15.99
N SER A 27 -5.79 -17.64 -16.08
CA SER A 27 -5.13 -18.96 -16.04
C SER A 27 -4.25 -19.27 -17.27
N PHE A 28 -4.41 -18.53 -18.37
CA PHE A 28 -3.57 -18.65 -19.57
C PHE A 28 -2.52 -17.54 -19.70
N SER A 29 -2.43 -16.65 -18.70
CA SER A 29 -1.44 -15.57 -18.66
C SER A 29 -0.04 -16.13 -18.37
N ASN A 30 1.01 -15.55 -18.96
CA ASN A 30 2.39 -15.92 -18.61
C ASN A 30 2.76 -15.44 -17.20
N VAL A 31 2.17 -14.34 -16.75
CA VAL A 31 2.31 -13.84 -15.38
C VAL A 31 1.22 -14.44 -14.50
N VAL A 32 1.64 -15.14 -13.45
CA VAL A 32 0.75 -15.83 -12.51
C VAL A 32 0.56 -14.98 -11.24
N PRO A 33 -0.67 -14.85 -10.71
CA PRO A 33 -0.88 -14.19 -9.44
C PRO A 33 -0.13 -14.88 -8.30
N THR A 34 0.54 -14.11 -7.45
CA THR A 34 1.31 -14.64 -6.31
C THR A 34 0.51 -14.66 -5.00
N LEU A 35 -0.53 -13.83 -4.90
CA LEU A 35 -1.45 -13.82 -3.77
C LEU A 35 -2.47 -14.95 -3.93
N PRO A 36 -2.51 -15.97 -3.04
CA PRO A 36 -3.39 -17.14 -3.21
C PRO A 36 -4.88 -16.79 -3.21
N ASP A 37 -5.25 -15.73 -2.51
CA ASP A 37 -6.63 -15.28 -2.34
C ASP A 37 -7.07 -14.24 -3.40
N ALA A 38 -6.27 -14.06 -4.46
CA ALA A 38 -6.60 -13.14 -5.53
C ALA A 38 -7.57 -13.76 -6.55
N VAL A 39 -8.61 -13.01 -6.92
CA VAL A 39 -9.63 -13.42 -7.89
C VAL A 39 -9.67 -12.46 -9.07
N ALA A 40 -9.76 -12.99 -10.29
CA ALA A 40 -9.86 -12.18 -11.50
C ALA A 40 -11.11 -11.27 -11.46
N GLY A 41 -10.94 -9.97 -11.72
CA GLY A 41 -12.00 -8.99 -11.56
C GLY A 41 -11.87 -7.74 -12.41
N ASP A 42 -12.71 -6.76 -12.07
CA ASP A 42 -12.64 -5.41 -12.60
C ASP A 42 -12.41 -4.44 -11.43
N ILE A 43 -11.18 -3.96 -11.30
CA ILE A 43 -10.79 -3.01 -10.26
C ILE A 43 -11.31 -1.60 -10.58
N THR A 44 -11.58 -1.29 -11.85
CA THR A 44 -12.05 0.02 -12.29
C THR A 44 -13.48 0.29 -11.81
N ALA A 45 -14.26 -0.77 -11.60
CA ALA A 45 -15.60 -0.69 -10.99
C ALA A 45 -15.57 -0.27 -9.50
N ALA A 46 -14.44 -0.51 -8.80
CA ALA A 46 -14.28 -0.19 -7.38
C ALA A 46 -13.54 1.13 -7.13
N MET A 47 -12.66 1.51 -8.06
CA MET A 47 -11.71 2.60 -7.85
C MET A 47 -12.23 3.94 -8.38
N PRO A 48 -12.00 5.05 -7.67
CA PRO A 48 -12.30 6.38 -8.20
C PRO A 48 -11.55 6.64 -9.51
N TYR A 49 -12.27 7.18 -10.50
CA TYR A 49 -11.73 7.46 -11.83
C TYR A 49 -10.36 8.17 -11.80
N ARG A 50 -10.25 9.26 -11.02
CA ARG A 50 -9.00 10.03 -10.91
C ARG A 50 -7.82 9.19 -10.41
N ALA A 51 -8.04 8.32 -9.43
CA ALA A 51 -6.99 7.45 -8.91
C ALA A 51 -6.55 6.43 -9.98
N MET A 52 -7.52 5.84 -10.68
CA MET A 52 -7.23 4.88 -11.74
C MET A 52 -6.46 5.54 -12.90
N THR A 53 -6.88 6.72 -13.36
CA THR A 53 -6.18 7.49 -14.40
C THR A 53 -4.75 7.83 -13.98
N ASN A 54 -4.54 8.25 -12.74
CA ASN A 54 -3.19 8.53 -12.24
C ASN A 54 -2.29 7.29 -12.23
N ILE A 55 -2.83 6.13 -11.86
CA ILE A 55 -2.09 4.85 -11.88
C ILE A 55 -1.72 4.46 -13.32
N ILE A 56 -2.66 4.57 -14.26
CA ILE A 56 -2.39 4.28 -15.69
C ILE A 56 -1.29 5.21 -16.21
N ASN A 57 -1.40 6.52 -15.97
CA ASN A 57 -0.39 7.49 -16.40
C ASN A 57 0.97 7.22 -15.75
N PHE A 58 1.00 6.81 -14.49
CA PHE A 58 2.24 6.41 -13.81
C PHE A 58 2.88 5.18 -14.49
N ILE A 59 2.10 4.13 -14.75
CA ILE A 59 2.59 2.92 -15.42
C ILE A 59 3.17 3.27 -16.80
N GLN A 60 2.48 4.11 -17.58
CA GLN A 60 2.95 4.58 -18.89
C GLN A 60 4.23 5.42 -18.79
N ALA A 61 4.33 6.30 -17.79
CA ALA A 61 5.52 7.12 -17.59
C ALA A 61 6.73 6.27 -17.17
N VAL A 62 6.53 5.28 -16.30
CA VAL A 62 7.60 4.35 -15.88
C VAL A 62 8.08 3.49 -17.04
N ASP A 63 7.18 3.07 -17.94
CA ASP A 63 7.55 2.26 -19.11
C ASP A 63 8.57 2.95 -20.04
N GLN A 64 8.58 4.29 -20.08
CA GLN A 64 9.60 5.05 -20.82
C GLN A 64 11.01 4.88 -20.24
N VAL A 65 11.11 4.58 -18.94
CA VAL A 65 12.38 4.38 -18.22
C VAL A 65 12.71 2.89 -18.13
N VAL A 66 11.69 2.04 -17.96
CA VAL A 66 11.80 0.59 -17.82
C VAL A 66 10.87 -0.08 -18.84
N PRO A 67 11.36 -0.34 -20.07
CA PRO A 67 10.53 -0.92 -21.12
C PRO A 67 9.94 -2.27 -20.70
N GLY A 68 8.63 -2.43 -20.92
CA GLY A 68 7.89 -3.63 -20.55
C GLY A 68 7.15 -3.51 -19.22
N PHE A 69 7.30 -2.39 -18.49
CA PHE A 69 6.53 -2.11 -17.28
C PHE A 69 5.02 -2.02 -17.58
N ALA A 70 4.66 -1.42 -18.72
CA ALA A 70 3.28 -1.31 -19.21
C ALA A 70 2.82 -2.51 -20.06
N ALA A 71 3.41 -3.69 -19.87
CA ALA A 71 2.98 -4.89 -20.58
C ALA A 71 1.51 -5.23 -20.29
N ALA A 72 0.77 -5.70 -21.30
CA ALA A 72 -0.64 -6.05 -21.18
C ALA A 72 -0.91 -7.12 -20.10
N GLU A 73 0.07 -7.99 -19.83
CA GLU A 73 -0.02 -9.07 -18.85
C GLU A 73 0.34 -8.64 -17.41
N THR A 74 0.78 -7.39 -17.21
CA THR A 74 1.05 -6.84 -15.87
C THR A 74 -0.19 -6.94 -15.00
N LEU A 75 -0.06 -7.49 -13.80
CA LEU A 75 -1.18 -7.74 -12.89
C LEU A 75 -1.30 -6.61 -11.86
N LEU A 76 -2.48 -5.98 -11.80
CA LEU A 76 -2.82 -4.98 -10.79
C LEU A 76 -3.73 -5.61 -9.74
N TYR A 77 -3.32 -5.53 -8.47
CA TYR A 77 -4.10 -5.95 -7.32
C TYR A 77 -4.79 -4.75 -6.68
N SER A 78 -6.06 -4.89 -6.31
CA SER A 78 -6.82 -3.80 -5.69
C SER A 78 -7.92 -4.30 -4.75
N PRO A 79 -8.23 -3.55 -3.67
CA PRO A 79 -7.57 -2.32 -3.23
C PRO A 79 -6.41 -2.59 -2.26
N GLU A 80 -5.29 -1.86 -2.42
CA GLU A 80 -4.29 -1.75 -1.36
C GLU A 80 -4.67 -0.59 -0.43
N LEU A 81 -5.11 -0.91 0.78
CA LEU A 81 -5.47 0.07 1.79
C LEU A 81 -4.57 -0.08 3.01
N LYS A 82 -3.76 0.95 3.26
CA LYS A 82 -3.00 1.10 4.51
C LYS A 82 -3.61 2.27 5.28
N PHE A 83 -4.29 1.97 6.37
CA PHE A 83 -4.85 3.00 7.23
C PHE A 83 -3.70 3.72 7.95
N TYR A 84 -3.58 5.03 7.72
CA TYR A 84 -2.61 5.85 8.41
C TYR A 84 -3.19 6.37 9.72
N SER A 85 -2.38 6.33 10.77
CA SER A 85 -2.71 6.97 12.05
C SER A 85 -2.73 8.49 11.88
N ASN A 86 -3.65 9.16 12.57
CA ASN A 86 -3.56 10.60 12.74
C ASN A 86 -2.25 10.91 13.47
N ARG A 87 -1.51 11.93 12.99
CA ARG A 87 -0.26 12.35 13.62
C ARG A 87 -0.53 12.78 15.06
N VAL A 88 -0.10 11.96 16.02
CA VAL A 88 -0.26 12.21 17.44
C VAL A 88 0.58 13.43 17.82
N LYS A 89 0.00 14.39 18.53
CA LYS A 89 0.75 15.56 19.01
C LYS A 89 1.71 15.12 20.10
N MET A 90 2.99 15.41 19.92
CA MET A 90 4.06 15.06 20.84
C MET A 90 5.11 16.16 20.88
N ASP A 91 5.89 16.18 21.95
CA ASP A 91 7.11 16.98 22.05
C ASP A 91 8.35 16.23 21.49
N ASP A 92 9.51 16.87 21.59
CA ASP A 92 10.82 16.32 21.19
C ASP A 92 11.27 15.12 22.01
N THR A 93 10.58 14.84 23.11
CA THR A 93 10.83 13.72 24.00
C THR A 93 9.85 12.55 23.81
N PHE A 94 8.98 12.63 22.79
CA PHE A 94 7.93 11.67 22.45
C PHE A 94 6.78 11.59 23.46
N THR A 95 6.64 12.60 24.32
CA THR A 95 5.56 12.66 25.31
C THR A 95 4.29 13.19 24.64
N THR A 96 3.17 12.54 24.89
CA THR A 96 1.86 13.01 24.42
C THR A 96 1.25 14.02 25.40
N ASN A 97 0.01 14.45 25.17
CA ASN A 97 -0.74 15.27 26.14
C ASN A 97 -1.18 14.48 27.41
N ILE A 98 -0.85 13.19 27.51
CA ILE A 98 -1.14 12.34 28.66
C ILE A 98 0.19 12.00 29.34
N ALA A 99 0.31 12.33 30.62
CA ALA A 99 1.53 12.07 31.39
C ALA A 99 1.84 10.57 31.44
N GLY A 100 3.11 10.22 31.18
CA GLY A 100 3.57 8.83 31.14
C GLY A 100 3.11 8.04 29.91
N PHE A 101 2.42 8.66 28.95
CA PHE A 101 2.00 8.01 27.72
C PHE A 101 2.83 8.52 26.53
N TYR A 102 3.54 7.58 25.90
CA TYR A 102 4.45 7.82 24.79
C TYR A 102 3.94 7.13 23.52
N SER A 103 4.09 7.77 22.37
CA SER A 103 3.73 7.20 21.09
C SER A 103 4.95 7.16 20.17
N LEU A 104 5.24 6.00 19.59
CA LEU A 104 6.46 5.76 18.82
C LEU A 104 6.14 5.00 17.53
N GLY A 105 7.03 5.08 16.55
CA GLY A 105 6.89 4.34 15.30
C GLY A 105 5.64 4.71 14.53
N ASP A 106 5.18 3.81 13.66
CA ASP A 106 4.15 4.14 12.66
C ASP A 106 2.78 4.46 13.31
N SER A 107 2.54 3.94 14.52
CA SER A 107 1.32 4.26 15.30
C SER A 107 1.26 5.73 15.73
N SER A 108 2.41 6.39 15.89
CA SER A 108 2.48 7.82 16.18
C SER A 108 2.10 8.72 14.99
N GLY A 109 2.14 8.18 13.78
CA GLY A 109 1.96 8.94 12.53
C GLY A 109 3.15 9.82 12.14
N TRP A 110 4.28 9.75 12.87
CA TRP A 110 5.52 10.48 12.57
C TRP A 110 6.55 9.70 11.76
N THR A 111 6.42 8.37 11.73
CA THR A 111 7.29 7.51 10.93
C THR A 111 6.52 6.87 9.78
N ARG A 112 7.28 6.46 8.76
CA ARG A 112 6.75 5.79 7.56
C ARG A 112 7.68 4.67 7.12
N GLY A 113 8.31 3.99 8.08
CA GLY A 113 9.34 3.02 7.77
C GLY A 113 10.07 2.48 8.99
N LEU A 114 10.61 1.28 8.79
CA LEU A 114 11.28 0.50 9.83
C LEU A 114 12.40 1.29 10.51
N MET A 115 13.28 1.93 9.74
CA MET A 115 14.43 2.65 10.31
C MET A 115 14.00 3.78 11.26
N MET A 116 13.06 4.63 10.85
CA MET A 116 12.59 5.74 11.67
C MET A 116 11.89 5.23 12.94
N ALA A 117 11.05 4.19 12.82
CA ALA A 117 10.39 3.57 13.96
C ALA A 117 11.39 2.96 14.94
N SER A 118 12.43 2.27 14.44
CA SER A 118 13.50 1.71 15.26
C SER A 118 14.30 2.79 15.98
N ILE A 119 14.65 3.90 15.30
CA ILE A 119 15.40 5.00 15.90
C ILE A 119 14.60 5.65 17.04
N MET A 120 13.30 5.89 16.86
CA MET A 120 12.43 6.39 17.93
C MET A 120 12.44 5.45 19.16
N GLY A 121 12.36 4.14 18.93
CA GLY A 121 12.46 3.14 19.98
C GLY A 121 13.79 3.19 20.74
N VAL A 122 14.90 3.31 20.03
CA VAL A 122 16.24 3.41 20.64
C VAL A 122 16.38 4.69 21.45
N LEU A 123 15.91 5.83 20.94
CA LEU A 123 15.96 7.12 21.64
C LEU A 123 15.12 7.08 22.92
N MET A 124 13.90 6.55 22.85
CA MET A 124 13.03 6.40 24.03
C MET A 124 13.65 5.46 25.06
N GLY A 125 14.17 4.30 24.63
CA GLY A 125 14.79 3.34 25.53
C GLY A 125 16.00 3.91 26.27
N ARG A 126 16.85 4.68 25.58
CA ARG A 126 17.99 5.38 26.22
C ARG A 126 17.54 6.41 27.24
N ARG A 127 16.49 7.16 26.94
CA ARG A 127 15.93 8.16 27.85
C ARG A 127 15.39 7.53 29.13
N LEU A 128 14.54 6.50 29.00
CA LEU A 128 13.97 5.80 30.16
C LEU A 128 15.06 5.21 31.06
N ALA A 129 16.10 4.62 30.46
CA ALA A 129 17.23 4.08 31.21
C ALA A 129 18.05 5.14 31.99
N THR A 130 17.99 6.41 31.57
CA THR A 130 18.61 7.52 32.32
C THR A 130 17.71 8.11 33.41
N GLU A 131 16.38 8.03 33.24
CA GLU A 131 15.40 8.57 34.19
C GLU A 131 15.12 7.61 35.38
N GLU A 132 15.39 6.30 35.24
CA GLU A 132 15.25 5.30 36.32
C GLU A 132 16.40 5.28 37.35
N LYS A 133 17.32 6.27 37.34
CA LYS A 133 18.40 6.41 38.34
C LYS A 133 18.06 7.42 39.41
#